data_AF-A0A6P9AN12-F1
#
_entry.id   AF-A0A6P9AN12-F1
#
_cell.length_a   1.000
_cell.length_b   1.000
_cell.length_c   1.000
_cell.angle_alpha   90.00
_cell.angle_beta   90.00
_cell.angle_gamma   90.00
#
_symmetry.space_group_name_H-M   'P 1'
#
loop_
_entity.id
_entity.type
_entity.pdbx_description
1 polymer ?
#
loop_
_entity_poly.entity_id
_entity_poly.type
_entity_poly.pdbx_seq_one_letter_code
_entity_poly.pdbx_strand_id
1 'polypeptide(L)'
;MSSILPFTPPVVKRLLGWKKSAGGSGGAGGGEQNGQEEKWCEKAVKSLVKKLKKTGQLDELEKAITTQNCNTKCVTIPRSLDGRLQVSHRKGLPHVIYCRLWRWPDLHSHHELKAIENCEYAFNLKKDEVCVNPYHYQRVETPVLPPVLVPRHTEILTELPPLDDYTHSIPENTNFPAGIEPQSNYIPETPPPGYISEDGETSDQQLNQSMDTGSPAELSPSTLSPVNHSLDLQPVTYSEPAFWCSIAYYELNQRVGETFHASQPSLTVDGFTDPSNSERFCLGLLSNVNRNATVEMTRRHIGRGVRLYYIGGEVFAECLSDSAIFVQSPNCNQRYGWHPATVCKIPPGCNLKIFNNQEFAALLAQSVNQGFEAVYQLTRMCTIRMSFVKGWGAEYRRQTVTSTPCWIELHLNGPLQWLDKVLTQMGSPSVRCSSMS
;
A
#
# COMPACT_ATOMS: atom_id res chain seq x y z
N MET A 1 -39.68 -44.59 -15.61
CA MET A 1 -39.77 -43.12 -15.54
C MET A 1 -38.42 -42.55 -15.93
N SER A 2 -38.28 -42.15 -17.19
CA SER A 2 -37.01 -41.67 -17.74
C SER A 2 -36.67 -40.30 -17.16
N SER A 3 -35.53 -40.21 -16.49
CA SER A 3 -34.97 -38.98 -15.95
C SER A 3 -34.52 -38.06 -17.09
N ILE A 4 -35.32 -37.05 -17.37
CA ILE A 4 -34.97 -35.97 -18.30
C ILE A 4 -33.83 -35.17 -17.66
N LEU A 5 -32.59 -35.38 -18.14
CA LEU A 5 -31.46 -34.50 -17.82
C LEU A 5 -31.84 -33.07 -18.24
N PRO A 6 -31.62 -32.04 -17.40
CA PRO A 6 -32.02 -30.67 -17.73
C PRO A 6 -31.25 -30.20 -18.96
N PHE A 7 -31.95 -30.03 -20.09
CA PHE A 7 -31.38 -29.58 -21.35
C PHE A 7 -30.90 -28.12 -21.21
N THR A 8 -29.59 -27.92 -21.08
CA THR A 8 -29.00 -26.58 -21.10
C THR A 8 -29.00 -26.05 -22.54
N PRO A 9 -29.63 -24.88 -22.81
CA PRO A 9 -29.72 -24.34 -24.17
C PRO A 9 -28.34 -24.21 -24.84
N PRO A 10 -28.20 -24.47 -26.15
CA PRO A 10 -26.90 -24.43 -26.85
C PRO A 10 -26.15 -23.10 -26.68
N VAL A 11 -26.88 -21.97 -26.69
CA VAL A 11 -26.31 -20.64 -26.42
C VAL A 11 -25.69 -20.50 -25.03
N VAL A 12 -26.32 -21.09 -24.00
CA VAL A 12 -25.78 -21.06 -22.63
C VAL A 12 -24.47 -21.83 -22.57
N LYS A 13 -24.39 -22.98 -23.23
CA LYS A 13 -23.13 -23.75 -23.32
C LYS A 13 -22.02 -22.94 -24.01
N ARG A 14 -22.32 -22.26 -25.12
CA ARG A 14 -21.35 -21.39 -25.82
C ARG A 14 -20.85 -20.25 -24.92
N LEU A 15 -21.76 -19.52 -24.28
CA LEU A 15 -21.42 -18.42 -23.38
C LEU A 15 -20.60 -18.88 -22.16
N LEU A 16 -20.88 -20.06 -21.62
CA LEU A 16 -20.09 -20.67 -20.56
C LEU A 16 -18.71 -21.14 -21.06
N GLY A 17 -18.59 -21.53 -22.34
CA GLY A 17 -17.32 -21.89 -22.96
C GLY A 17 -16.32 -20.72 -23.05
N TRP A 18 -16.80 -19.48 -23.04
CA TRP A 18 -15.96 -18.27 -22.98
C TRP A 18 -15.71 -17.78 -21.54
N LYS A 19 -16.23 -18.47 -20.53
CA LYS A 19 -15.94 -18.15 -19.12
C LYS A 19 -14.44 -18.21 -18.89
N LYS A 20 -13.90 -17.23 -18.17
CA LYS A 20 -12.50 -17.27 -17.72
C LYS A 20 -12.42 -18.10 -16.44
N SER A 21 -11.48 -19.04 -16.39
CA SER A 21 -11.18 -19.80 -15.18
C SER A 21 -10.19 -19.00 -14.33
N ALA A 22 -10.41 -18.97 -13.01
CA ALA A 22 -9.37 -18.54 -12.08
C ALA A 22 -8.26 -19.61 -12.09
N GLY A 23 -7.12 -19.35 -12.73
CA GLY A 23 -5.93 -20.21 -12.64
C GLY A 23 -4.86 -19.51 -11.79
N GLY A 24 -4.13 -20.17 -10.89
CA GLY A 24 -4.13 -21.58 -10.51
C GLY A 24 -3.09 -21.92 -9.43
N SER A 25 -3.17 -23.15 -8.90
CA SER A 25 -2.07 -23.99 -8.44
C SER A 25 -2.65 -25.34 -8.03
N GLY A 26 -2.09 -26.44 -8.55
CA GLY A 26 -2.53 -27.80 -8.23
C GLY A 26 -2.49 -28.07 -6.73
N GLY A 27 -3.67 -28.18 -6.14
CA GLY A 27 -3.88 -28.68 -4.79
C GLY A 27 -5.11 -29.56 -4.84
N ALA A 28 -4.91 -30.88 -4.74
CA ALA A 28 -5.98 -31.86 -4.65
C ALA A 28 -6.77 -31.64 -3.34
N GLY A 29 -7.79 -30.79 -3.37
CA GLY A 29 -8.63 -30.49 -2.20
C GLY A 29 -9.90 -29.67 -2.43
N GLY A 30 -10.17 -29.14 -3.64
CA GLY A 30 -11.23 -28.16 -3.89
C GLY A 30 -12.43 -28.61 -4.73
N GLY A 31 -12.68 -29.92 -4.89
CA GLY A 31 -13.66 -30.44 -5.86
C GLY A 31 -15.10 -29.95 -5.66
N GLU A 32 -15.55 -29.80 -4.41
CA GLU A 32 -16.94 -29.44 -4.11
C GLU A 32 -17.24 -27.93 -4.25
N GLN A 33 -16.30 -27.07 -3.85
CA GLN A 33 -16.45 -25.61 -3.97
C GLN A 33 -16.47 -25.18 -5.44
N ASN A 34 -15.60 -25.77 -6.25
CA ASN A 34 -15.52 -25.47 -7.68
C ASN A 34 -16.82 -25.91 -8.40
N GLY A 35 -17.38 -27.06 -8.04
CA GLY A 35 -18.66 -27.54 -8.58
C GLY A 35 -19.87 -26.68 -8.19
N GLN A 36 -19.86 -26.07 -6.99
CA GLN A 36 -20.92 -25.14 -6.59
C GLN A 36 -20.83 -23.80 -7.34
N GLU A 37 -19.63 -23.31 -7.59
CA GLU A 37 -19.39 -22.10 -8.36
C GLU A 37 -19.77 -22.26 -9.84
N GLU A 38 -19.44 -23.39 -10.46
CA GLU A 38 -19.87 -23.69 -11.84
C GLU A 38 -21.40 -23.72 -11.99
N LYS A 39 -22.10 -24.39 -11.07
CA LYS A 39 -23.57 -24.39 -11.03
C LYS A 39 -24.13 -22.98 -10.87
N TRP A 40 -23.44 -22.11 -10.12
CA TRP A 40 -23.85 -20.72 -9.98
C TRP A 40 -23.64 -19.92 -11.28
N CYS A 41 -22.48 -20.07 -11.94
CA CYS A 41 -22.21 -19.44 -13.23
C CYS A 41 -23.24 -19.86 -14.29
N GLU A 42 -23.60 -21.14 -14.35
CA GLU A 42 -24.62 -21.63 -15.28
C GLU A 42 -25.98 -20.95 -15.02
N LYS A 43 -26.38 -20.80 -13.75
CA LYS A 43 -27.61 -20.07 -13.39
C LYS A 43 -27.54 -18.59 -13.77
N ALA A 44 -26.38 -17.95 -13.59
CA ALA A 44 -26.16 -16.54 -13.94
C ALA A 44 -26.32 -16.31 -15.45
N VAL A 45 -25.70 -17.17 -16.27
CA VAL A 45 -25.80 -17.11 -17.74
C VAL A 45 -27.21 -17.46 -18.22
N LYS A 46 -27.86 -18.51 -17.66
CA LYS A 46 -29.26 -18.84 -17.97
C LYS A 46 -30.21 -17.67 -17.70
N SER A 47 -30.04 -16.99 -16.56
CA SER A 47 -30.81 -15.80 -16.20
C SER A 47 -30.59 -14.65 -17.19
N LEU A 48 -29.32 -14.41 -17.59
CA LEU A 48 -28.99 -13.38 -18.56
C LEU A 48 -29.61 -13.66 -19.93
N VAL A 49 -29.42 -14.88 -20.46
CA VAL A 49 -29.95 -15.28 -21.77
C VAL A 49 -31.48 -15.13 -21.79
N LYS A 50 -32.17 -15.50 -20.70
CA LYS A 50 -33.63 -15.31 -20.61
C LYS A 50 -34.05 -13.84 -20.68
N LYS A 51 -33.26 -12.91 -20.11
CA LYS A 51 -33.52 -11.46 -20.18
C LYS A 51 -33.22 -10.93 -21.58
N LEU A 52 -32.07 -11.28 -22.15
CA LEU A 52 -31.64 -10.77 -23.47
C LEU A 52 -32.48 -11.32 -24.63
N LYS A 53 -33.05 -12.52 -24.50
CA LYS A 53 -34.03 -13.04 -25.48
C LYS A 53 -35.30 -12.20 -25.54
N LYS A 54 -35.69 -11.54 -24.45
CA LYS A 54 -36.87 -10.64 -24.43
C LYS A 54 -36.56 -9.29 -25.08
N THR A 55 -35.32 -8.81 -24.95
CA THR A 55 -34.89 -7.51 -25.50
C THR A 55 -34.27 -7.61 -26.89
N GLY A 56 -33.97 -8.83 -27.38
CA GLY A 56 -33.34 -9.05 -28.69
C GLY A 56 -31.83 -8.77 -28.72
N GLN A 57 -31.16 -8.62 -27.58
CA GLN A 57 -29.74 -8.25 -27.49
C GLN A 57 -28.78 -9.45 -27.34
N LEU A 58 -29.27 -10.68 -27.53
CA LEU A 58 -28.48 -11.89 -27.33
C LEU A 58 -27.32 -12.00 -28.34
N ASP A 59 -27.58 -11.70 -29.60
CA ASP A 59 -26.57 -11.76 -30.66
C ASP A 59 -25.48 -10.70 -30.46
N GLU A 60 -25.85 -9.53 -29.94
CA GLU A 60 -24.91 -8.46 -29.61
C GLU A 60 -23.98 -8.87 -28.46
N LEU A 61 -24.49 -9.59 -27.45
CA LEU A 61 -23.64 -10.15 -26.39
C LEU A 61 -22.65 -11.17 -26.93
N GLU A 62 -23.11 -12.09 -27.79
CA GLU A 62 -22.22 -13.09 -28.41
C GLU A 62 -21.14 -12.41 -29.26
N LYS A 63 -21.53 -11.40 -30.04
CA LYS A 63 -20.60 -10.58 -30.82
C LYS A 63 -19.59 -9.87 -29.92
N ALA A 64 -20.04 -9.22 -28.85
CA ALA A 64 -19.17 -8.52 -27.91
C ALA A 64 -18.13 -9.46 -27.27
N ILE A 65 -18.56 -10.64 -26.81
CA ILE A 65 -17.66 -11.62 -26.19
C ILE A 65 -16.69 -12.23 -27.21
N THR A 66 -17.17 -12.55 -28.42
CA THR A 66 -16.32 -13.18 -29.44
C THR A 66 -15.30 -12.20 -30.02
N THR A 67 -15.72 -10.96 -30.31
CA THR A 67 -14.84 -9.94 -30.92
C THR A 67 -13.99 -9.20 -29.91
N GLN A 68 -14.34 -9.24 -28.62
CA GLN A 68 -13.65 -8.54 -27.55
C GLN A 68 -13.53 -7.02 -27.77
N ASN A 69 -14.49 -6.45 -28.50
CA ASN A 69 -14.42 -5.09 -28.99
C ASN A 69 -15.31 -4.15 -28.16
N CYS A 70 -14.71 -3.08 -27.62
CA CYS A 70 -15.40 -2.06 -26.84
C CYS A 70 -16.39 -1.21 -27.66
N ASN A 71 -16.26 -1.17 -28.99
CA ASN A 71 -17.14 -0.44 -29.90
C ASN A 71 -18.44 -1.19 -30.25
N THR A 72 -18.67 -2.37 -29.67
CA THR A 72 -19.96 -3.06 -29.76
C THR A 72 -21.06 -2.29 -29.04
N LYS A 73 -22.33 -2.56 -29.34
CA LYS A 73 -23.45 -1.85 -28.69
C LYS A 73 -23.57 -2.23 -27.22
N CYS A 74 -24.26 -1.40 -26.45
CA CYS A 74 -24.59 -1.72 -25.06
C CYS A 74 -25.49 -2.97 -25.00
N VAL A 75 -25.14 -3.91 -24.14
CA VAL A 75 -26.00 -5.04 -23.79
C VAL A 75 -26.63 -4.70 -22.45
N THR A 76 -27.94 -4.48 -22.40
CA THR A 76 -28.61 -3.93 -21.22
C THR A 76 -29.51 -4.93 -20.51
N ILE A 77 -29.66 -4.77 -19.20
CA ILE A 77 -30.72 -5.42 -18.42
C ILE A 77 -31.44 -4.38 -17.53
N PRO A 78 -32.70 -4.64 -17.15
CA PRO A 78 -33.42 -3.77 -16.20
C PRO A 78 -32.71 -3.69 -14.85
N ARG A 79 -32.60 -2.47 -14.31
CA ARG A 79 -32.06 -2.16 -12.98
C ARG A 79 -33.10 -2.48 -11.90
N SER A 80 -32.69 -3.14 -10.82
CA SER A 80 -33.52 -3.33 -9.62
C SER A 80 -33.50 -2.09 -8.73
N LEU A 81 -34.45 -1.99 -7.79
CA LEU A 81 -34.52 -0.89 -6.81
C LEU A 81 -33.22 -0.72 -6.00
N ASP A 82 -32.55 -1.83 -5.65
CA ASP A 82 -31.26 -1.84 -4.94
C ASP A 82 -30.05 -1.88 -5.88
N GLY A 83 -30.26 -1.86 -7.20
CA GLY A 83 -29.22 -1.97 -8.23
C GLY A 83 -28.52 -3.33 -8.33
N ARG A 84 -28.93 -4.33 -7.53
CA ARG A 84 -28.30 -5.66 -7.45
C ARG A 84 -29.14 -6.73 -8.15
N LEU A 85 -28.47 -7.55 -8.94
CA LEU A 85 -29.05 -8.76 -9.52
C LEU A 85 -28.97 -9.92 -8.52
N GLN A 86 -30.12 -10.55 -8.27
CA GLN A 86 -30.18 -11.81 -7.54
C GLN A 86 -30.04 -13.00 -8.50
N VAL A 87 -29.04 -13.84 -8.26
CA VAL A 87 -28.83 -15.12 -8.95
C VAL A 87 -28.80 -16.23 -7.91
N SER A 88 -29.85 -17.05 -7.89
CA SER A 88 -30.06 -18.06 -6.85
C SER A 88 -30.09 -17.43 -5.45
N HIS A 89 -29.17 -17.82 -4.55
CA HIS A 89 -29.07 -17.31 -3.18
C HIS A 89 -28.07 -16.15 -3.04
N ARG A 90 -27.44 -15.67 -4.13
CA ARG A 90 -26.44 -14.59 -4.10
C ARG A 90 -26.98 -13.33 -4.76
N LYS A 91 -26.76 -12.17 -4.15
CA LYS A 91 -27.00 -10.85 -4.74
C LYS A 91 -25.67 -10.20 -5.10
N GLY A 92 -25.56 -9.64 -6.30
CA GLY A 92 -24.36 -8.94 -6.75
C GLY A 92 -24.67 -7.88 -7.79
N LEU A 93 -23.70 -7.03 -8.12
CA LEU A 93 -23.88 -6.00 -9.13
C LEU A 93 -23.81 -6.63 -10.54
N PRO A 94 -24.77 -6.34 -11.44
CA PRO A 94 -24.85 -7.02 -12.74
C PRO A 94 -23.56 -6.94 -13.56
N HIS A 95 -23.02 -5.74 -13.73
CA HIS A 95 -21.80 -5.51 -14.50
C HIS A 95 -20.59 -6.22 -13.88
N VAL A 96 -20.48 -6.26 -12.54
CA VAL A 96 -19.41 -7.00 -11.85
C VAL A 96 -19.54 -8.50 -12.10
N ILE A 97 -20.73 -9.08 -11.96
CA ILE A 97 -20.98 -10.52 -12.17
C ILE A 97 -20.49 -10.95 -13.55
N TYR A 98 -20.87 -10.20 -14.58
CA TYR A 98 -20.58 -10.57 -15.97
C TYR A 98 -19.16 -10.21 -16.41
N CYS A 99 -18.57 -9.11 -15.92
CA CYS A 99 -17.14 -8.84 -16.10
C CYS A 99 -16.28 -9.90 -15.43
N ARG A 100 -16.66 -10.35 -14.22
CA ARG A 100 -15.96 -11.42 -13.51
C ARG A 100 -16.00 -12.74 -14.29
N LEU A 101 -17.16 -13.06 -14.87
CA LEU A 101 -17.38 -14.32 -15.57
C LEU A 101 -16.58 -14.40 -16.89
N TRP A 102 -16.51 -13.31 -17.67
CA TRP A 102 -15.90 -13.34 -19.02
C TRP A 102 -14.53 -12.67 -19.15
N ARG A 103 -14.08 -11.87 -18.18
CA ARG A 103 -12.79 -11.16 -18.28
C ARG A 103 -11.88 -11.37 -17.09
N TRP A 104 -12.33 -11.07 -15.88
CA TRP A 104 -11.47 -11.01 -14.69
C TRP A 104 -12.02 -11.89 -13.55
N PRO A 105 -11.68 -13.19 -13.48
CA PRO A 105 -12.19 -14.11 -12.46
C PRO A 105 -11.94 -13.67 -11.01
N ASP A 106 -10.86 -12.92 -10.82
CA ASP A 106 -10.37 -12.32 -9.58
C ASP A 106 -10.97 -10.93 -9.28
N LEU A 107 -12.02 -10.52 -10.01
CA LEU A 107 -12.73 -9.28 -9.75
C LEU A 107 -13.63 -9.41 -8.51
N HIS A 108 -13.45 -8.52 -7.53
CA HIS A 108 -14.19 -8.56 -6.26
C HIS A 108 -15.18 -7.40 -6.12
N SER A 109 -14.80 -6.21 -6.61
CA SER A 109 -15.58 -4.98 -6.40
C SER A 109 -15.91 -4.27 -7.71
N HIS A 110 -17.02 -3.53 -7.72
CA HIS A 110 -17.34 -2.62 -8.82
C HIS A 110 -16.38 -1.45 -8.94
N HIS A 111 -15.69 -1.09 -7.85
CA HIS A 111 -14.72 -0.01 -7.88
C HIS A 111 -13.58 -0.33 -8.84
N GLU A 112 -13.22 -1.63 -8.97
CA GLU A 112 -12.20 -2.14 -9.91
C GLU A 112 -12.56 -1.96 -11.38
N LEU A 113 -13.78 -1.49 -11.68
CA LEU A 113 -14.27 -1.27 -13.03
C LEU A 113 -14.55 0.20 -13.29
N LYS A 114 -13.99 0.71 -14.39
CA LYS A 114 -14.37 2.00 -14.97
C LYS A 114 -15.11 1.75 -16.28
N ALA A 115 -16.28 2.35 -16.44
CA ALA A 115 -16.98 2.30 -17.72
C ALA A 115 -16.24 3.15 -18.77
N ILE A 116 -16.22 2.68 -20.02
CA ILE A 116 -15.72 3.47 -21.14
C ILE A 116 -16.65 4.64 -21.44
N GLU A 117 -16.12 5.71 -22.03
CA GLU A 117 -16.86 6.95 -22.30
C GLU A 117 -18.06 6.72 -23.24
N ASN A 118 -17.94 5.76 -24.17
CA ASN A 118 -18.98 5.44 -25.15
C ASN A 118 -20.11 4.56 -24.57
N CYS A 119 -20.07 4.20 -23.28
CA CYS A 119 -21.10 3.38 -22.67
C CYS A 119 -22.30 4.21 -22.22
N GLU A 120 -23.36 4.21 -23.03
CA GLU A 120 -24.59 4.98 -22.74
C GLU A 120 -25.37 4.49 -21.51
N TYR A 121 -25.17 3.24 -21.08
CA TYR A 121 -25.91 2.60 -19.99
C TYR A 121 -25.00 2.14 -18.86
N ALA A 122 -23.86 2.81 -18.67
CA ALA A 122 -22.92 2.50 -17.60
C ALA A 122 -23.59 2.51 -16.21
N PHE A 123 -23.14 1.63 -15.31
CA PHE A 123 -23.77 1.46 -14.00
C PHE A 123 -23.79 2.74 -13.14
N ASN A 124 -22.79 3.60 -13.25
CA ASN A 124 -22.72 4.88 -12.53
C ASN A 124 -23.74 5.92 -13.02
N LEU A 125 -24.28 5.79 -14.23
CA LEU A 125 -25.27 6.74 -14.79
C LEU A 125 -26.67 6.60 -14.16
N LYS A 126 -26.91 5.58 -13.33
CA LYS A 126 -28.17 5.35 -12.59
C LYS A 126 -29.44 5.35 -13.47
N LYS A 127 -29.34 4.97 -14.75
CA LYS A 127 -30.48 4.76 -15.64
C LYS A 127 -31.32 3.53 -15.24
N ASP A 128 -32.53 3.44 -15.78
CA ASP A 128 -33.47 2.32 -15.59
C ASP A 128 -32.91 0.98 -16.10
N GLU A 129 -31.95 1.04 -17.02
CA GLU A 129 -31.21 -0.09 -17.51
C GLU A 129 -29.71 0.02 -17.19
N VAL A 130 -29.05 -1.13 -17.12
CA VAL A 130 -27.61 -1.23 -16.86
C VAL A 130 -26.93 -2.06 -17.93
N CYS A 131 -25.83 -1.55 -18.47
CA CYS A 131 -24.97 -2.26 -19.39
C CYS A 131 -24.20 -3.38 -18.66
N VAL A 132 -24.28 -4.57 -19.22
CA VAL A 132 -23.58 -5.79 -18.77
C VAL A 132 -22.56 -6.30 -19.79
N ASN A 133 -22.32 -5.55 -20.87
CA ASN A 133 -21.26 -5.86 -21.83
C ASN A 133 -19.90 -5.74 -21.13
N PRO A 134 -19.13 -6.83 -20.95
CA PRO A 134 -17.89 -6.80 -20.19
C PRO A 134 -16.78 -5.98 -20.87
N TYR A 135 -16.90 -5.70 -22.17
CA TYR A 135 -15.95 -4.87 -22.93
C TYR A 135 -16.29 -3.37 -22.90
N HIS A 136 -17.40 -2.99 -22.25
CA HIS A 136 -17.72 -1.59 -21.92
C HIS A 136 -17.15 -1.15 -20.58
N TYR A 137 -16.45 -2.05 -19.89
CA TYR A 137 -15.74 -1.77 -18.66
C TYR A 137 -14.25 -2.03 -18.87
N GLN A 138 -13.42 -1.23 -18.26
CA GLN A 138 -11.98 -1.41 -18.16
C GLN A 138 -11.65 -1.66 -16.69
N ARG A 139 -10.66 -2.52 -16.44
CA ARG A 139 -10.16 -2.71 -15.08
C ARG A 139 -9.32 -1.50 -14.72
N VAL A 140 -9.47 -1.00 -13.50
CA VAL A 140 -8.59 0.05 -12.98
C VAL A 140 -7.22 -0.59 -12.74
N GLU A 141 -6.23 -0.18 -13.51
CA GLU A 141 -4.84 -0.61 -13.35
C GLU A 141 -4.14 0.25 -12.30
N THR A 142 -3.24 -0.35 -11.51
CA THR A 142 -2.36 0.41 -10.62
C THR A 142 -1.28 1.08 -11.46
N PRO A 143 -1.20 2.42 -11.47
CA PRO A 143 -0.21 3.14 -12.23
C PRO A 143 1.19 2.84 -11.69
N VAL A 144 2.16 2.63 -12.59
CA VAL A 144 3.56 2.46 -12.21
C VAL A 144 4.07 3.78 -11.62
N LEU A 145 4.54 3.72 -10.37
CA LEU A 145 5.06 4.90 -9.69
C LEU A 145 6.54 5.12 -10.08
N PRO A 146 6.95 6.36 -10.40
CA PRO A 146 8.33 6.65 -10.74
C PRO A 146 9.25 6.40 -9.53
N PRO A 147 10.51 5.96 -9.74
CA PRO A 147 11.46 5.80 -8.65
C PRO A 147 11.78 7.16 -8.02
N VAL A 148 11.96 7.16 -6.69
CA VAL A 148 12.45 8.34 -5.96
C VAL A 148 13.97 8.34 -6.03
N LEU A 149 14.56 9.44 -6.49
CA LEU A 149 16.01 9.60 -6.58
C LEU A 149 16.54 10.14 -5.25
N VAL A 150 17.48 9.43 -4.62
CA VAL A 150 18.08 9.83 -3.34
C VAL A 150 19.56 10.15 -3.55
N PRO A 151 20.05 11.33 -3.11
CA PRO A 151 21.47 11.64 -3.09
C PRO A 151 22.22 10.70 -2.13
N ARG A 152 23.28 10.04 -2.61
CA ARG A 152 24.17 9.31 -1.72
C ARG A 152 24.95 10.27 -0.82
N HIS A 153 24.74 10.19 0.50
CA HIS A 153 25.71 10.67 1.46
C HIS A 153 26.85 9.65 1.54
N THR A 154 27.87 9.81 0.68
CA THR A 154 29.13 9.08 0.82
C THR A 154 29.99 9.73 1.91
N GLU A 155 29.52 9.70 3.15
CA GLU A 155 30.40 10.01 4.30
C GLU A 155 31.13 8.73 4.70
N ILE A 156 32.11 8.34 3.89
CA ILE A 156 33.29 7.70 4.45
C ILE A 156 34.11 8.86 5.00
N LEU A 157 33.99 9.14 6.30
CA LEU A 157 34.95 9.98 7.00
C LEU A 157 36.28 9.22 7.02
N THR A 158 37.10 9.39 5.98
CA THR A 158 38.48 8.84 5.93
C THR A 158 39.46 9.68 6.76
N GLU A 159 39.00 10.72 7.44
CA GLU A 159 39.81 11.46 8.41
C GLU A 159 39.09 11.42 9.76
N LEU A 160 39.52 10.48 10.61
CA LEU A 160 39.40 10.65 12.04
C LEU A 160 40.06 12.01 12.37
N PRO A 161 39.42 12.89 13.15
CA PRO A 161 40.11 14.09 13.62
C PRO A 161 41.38 13.63 14.37
N PRO A 162 42.50 14.38 14.28
CA PRO A 162 43.66 14.09 15.10
C PRO A 162 43.18 14.05 16.54
N LEU A 163 43.42 12.93 17.24
CA LEU A 163 43.26 12.92 18.68
C LEU A 163 44.31 13.90 19.20
N ASP A 164 43.85 15.07 19.66
CA ASP A 164 44.70 15.95 20.45
C ASP A 164 45.22 15.12 21.64
N ASP A 165 46.53 15.10 21.78
CA ASP A 165 47.25 14.38 22.81
C ASP A 165 46.94 15.04 24.17
N TYR A 166 45.86 14.58 24.83
CA TYR A 166 45.47 15.04 26.16
C TYR A 166 46.37 14.48 27.28
N THR A 167 47.68 14.42 27.04
CA THR A 167 48.67 14.03 28.05
C THR A 167 48.92 15.12 29.10
N HIS A 168 48.35 16.32 28.94
CA HIS A 168 48.49 17.42 29.92
C HIS A 168 47.19 18.19 30.18
N SER A 169 46.22 17.57 30.84
CA SER A 169 45.23 18.31 31.67
C SER A 169 44.57 17.36 32.67
N ILE A 170 45.26 17.13 33.79
CA ILE A 170 44.65 16.58 34.99
C ILE A 170 43.80 17.70 35.63
N PRO A 171 42.50 17.50 35.90
CA PRO A 171 41.74 18.44 36.71
C PRO A 171 42.15 18.33 38.19
N GLU A 172 42.54 19.45 38.81
CA GLU A 172 42.73 19.55 40.27
C GLU A 172 41.38 19.43 40.99
N ASN A 173 40.88 18.20 41.23
CA ASN A 173 39.93 17.94 42.33
C ASN A 173 39.66 16.47 42.72
N THR A 174 40.61 15.55 42.56
CA THR A 174 40.47 14.18 43.09
C THR A 174 41.33 13.98 44.34
N ASN A 175 40.70 14.14 45.51
CA ASN A 175 41.26 13.71 46.79
C ASN A 175 40.90 12.24 47.03
N PHE A 176 41.85 11.32 46.90
CA PHE A 176 41.71 9.92 47.35
C PHE A 176 42.55 9.70 48.62
N PRO A 177 42.06 8.92 49.61
CA PRO A 177 42.82 8.63 50.81
C PRO A 177 43.94 7.64 50.49
N ALA A 178 45.13 7.93 51.01
CA ALA A 178 46.32 7.11 50.92
C ALA A 178 46.16 5.79 51.69
N GLY A 179 46.70 4.71 51.12
CA GLY A 179 47.10 3.53 51.89
C GLY A 179 47.00 2.20 51.15
N ILE A 180 48.14 1.74 50.63
CA ILE A 180 48.74 0.38 50.77
C ILE A 180 49.46 -0.01 49.46
N GLU A 181 50.80 -0.11 49.59
CA GLU A 181 51.76 -0.58 48.59
C GLU A 181 51.85 -2.13 48.54
N PRO A 182 52.58 -2.73 47.57
CA PRO A 182 52.07 -3.77 46.69
C PRO A 182 52.60 -5.18 46.99
N GLN A 183 51.90 -6.21 46.50
CA GLN A 183 52.51 -7.52 46.22
C GLN A 183 52.02 -8.12 44.90
N SER A 184 53.02 -8.42 44.07
CA SER A 184 53.12 -9.27 42.89
C SER A 184 52.22 -10.51 42.84
N ASN A 185 51.65 -10.81 41.66
CA ASN A 185 51.91 -12.07 40.92
C ASN A 185 51.17 -12.18 39.56
N TYR A 186 51.98 -12.36 38.51
CA TYR A 186 51.87 -13.23 37.32
C TYR A 186 50.54 -13.44 36.57
N ILE A 187 50.52 -13.05 35.27
CA ILE A 187 50.04 -13.87 34.14
C ILE A 187 50.96 -13.58 32.92
N PRO A 188 51.39 -14.57 32.09
CA PRO A 188 52.52 -14.43 31.16
C PRO A 188 52.16 -14.00 29.73
N GLU A 189 53.13 -13.34 29.09
CA GLU A 189 53.20 -12.96 27.68
C GLU A 189 53.31 -14.15 26.72
N THR A 190 52.79 -13.98 25.50
CA THR A 190 53.13 -14.81 24.32
C THR A 190 53.73 -13.91 23.22
N PRO A 191 54.80 -14.36 22.53
CA PRO A 191 55.60 -13.50 21.65
C PRO A 191 55.12 -13.50 20.19
N PRO A 192 55.59 -12.56 19.35
CA PRO A 192 55.28 -12.52 17.92
C PRO A 192 56.19 -13.48 17.11
N PRO A 193 55.71 -14.12 16.03
CA PRO A 193 56.57 -14.89 15.15
C PRO A 193 57.37 -13.98 14.20
N GLY A 194 58.68 -14.24 14.15
CA GLY A 194 59.65 -13.55 13.31
C GLY A 194 59.75 -14.07 11.86
N TYR A 195 60.46 -13.23 11.10
CA TYR A 195 60.98 -13.33 9.73
C TYR A 195 61.63 -14.66 9.34
N ILE A 196 61.45 -15.09 8.07
CA ILE A 196 62.48 -15.69 7.21
C ILE A 196 62.24 -15.23 5.75
N SER A 197 63.29 -14.68 5.13
CA SER A 197 63.43 -14.33 3.69
C SER A 197 64.13 -15.47 2.91
N GLU A 198 64.43 -15.24 1.63
CA GLU A 198 65.23 -16.06 0.66
C GLU A 198 64.35 -16.89 -0.29
N ASP A 199 64.46 -16.91 -1.62
CA ASP A 199 65.45 -16.41 -2.59
C ASP A 199 64.84 -16.45 -4.02
N GLY A 200 65.48 -15.79 -5.00
CA GLY A 200 65.67 -16.42 -6.32
C GLY A 200 65.07 -15.75 -7.57
N GLU A 201 65.84 -14.77 -8.09
CA GLU A 201 66.04 -14.28 -9.49
C GLU A 201 65.41 -15.07 -10.67
N THR A 202 64.98 -14.42 -11.77
CA THR A 202 65.87 -13.97 -12.87
C THR A 202 65.18 -13.04 -13.89
N SER A 203 65.99 -12.10 -14.41
CA SER A 203 65.75 -11.00 -15.34
C SER A 203 65.51 -11.37 -16.81
N ASP A 204 64.90 -10.45 -17.59
CA ASP A 204 65.57 -9.63 -18.64
C ASP A 204 64.55 -8.91 -19.56
N GLN A 205 64.56 -7.57 -19.58
CA GLN A 205 65.12 -6.66 -20.63
C GLN A 205 64.37 -6.66 -21.99
N GLN A 206 63.92 -5.49 -22.48
CA GLN A 206 64.74 -4.64 -23.38
C GLN A 206 64.03 -3.34 -23.82
N LEU A 207 64.79 -2.24 -23.76
CA LEU A 207 64.56 -0.92 -24.32
C LEU A 207 65.08 -0.83 -25.77
N ASN A 208 64.44 0.02 -26.60
CA ASN A 208 65.03 0.88 -27.65
C ASN A 208 63.87 1.71 -28.26
N GLN A 209 63.98 2.98 -28.67
CA GLN A 209 65.14 3.79 -29.06
C GLN A 209 64.68 5.28 -29.13
N SER A 210 65.60 6.20 -28.84
CA SER A 210 65.49 7.66 -28.99
C SER A 210 66.03 8.14 -30.33
N MET A 211 65.53 9.27 -30.87
CA MET A 211 66.36 10.26 -31.57
C MET A 211 65.82 11.69 -31.42
N ASP A 212 66.77 12.58 -31.14
CA ASP A 212 66.70 14.03 -30.95
C ASP A 212 66.29 14.84 -32.19
N THR A 213 65.75 16.05 -31.97
CA THR A 213 66.33 17.32 -32.49
C THR A 213 65.54 18.57 -32.04
N GLY A 214 66.23 19.44 -31.27
CA GLY A 214 66.21 20.92 -31.32
C GLY A 214 64.91 21.75 -31.34
N SER A 215 64.68 22.48 -30.24
CA SER A 215 63.78 23.63 -29.91
C SER A 215 63.72 24.79 -30.95
N PRO A 216 62.86 25.86 -30.83
CA PRO A 216 62.13 26.34 -29.64
C PRO A 216 60.71 26.97 -29.79
N ALA A 217 60.07 27.13 -28.62
CA ALA A 217 59.10 28.15 -28.16
C ALA A 217 57.82 28.45 -28.96
N GLU A 218 56.65 28.34 -28.32
CA GLU A 218 55.79 29.47 -27.92
C GLU A 218 54.61 29.01 -27.02
N LEU A 219 54.17 29.96 -26.18
CA LEU A 219 53.28 29.87 -25.03
C LEU A 219 51.82 29.48 -25.38
N SER A 220 51.15 28.66 -24.55
CA SER A 220 49.71 28.82 -24.21
C SER A 220 49.27 27.89 -23.06
N PRO A 221 48.31 28.30 -22.20
CA PRO A 221 48.12 27.74 -20.86
C PRO A 221 47.12 26.57 -20.81
N SER A 222 47.43 25.61 -19.94
CA SER A 222 46.59 24.50 -19.52
C SER A 222 45.26 24.97 -18.93
N THR A 223 44.14 24.53 -19.51
CA THR A 223 42.82 24.63 -18.90
C THR A 223 42.61 23.44 -17.98
N LEU A 224 42.48 23.71 -16.68
CA LEU A 224 42.02 22.76 -15.67
C LEU A 224 40.58 22.35 -16.00
N SER A 225 40.37 21.07 -16.25
CA SER A 225 39.04 20.45 -16.33
C SER A 225 38.34 20.62 -14.98
N PRO A 226 37.09 21.12 -14.92
CA PRO A 226 36.36 21.16 -13.66
C PRO A 226 35.94 19.75 -13.28
N VAL A 227 36.22 19.38 -12.03
CA VAL A 227 35.73 18.16 -11.39
C VAL A 227 34.21 18.24 -11.33
N ASN A 228 33.54 17.49 -12.20
CA ASN A 228 32.08 17.34 -12.14
C ASN A 228 31.77 16.46 -10.93
N HIS A 229 31.44 17.05 -9.78
CA HIS A 229 30.72 16.35 -8.72
C HIS A 229 29.28 16.09 -9.21
N SER A 230 29.11 15.08 -10.07
CA SER A 230 27.79 14.50 -10.30
C SER A 230 27.35 13.82 -9.01
N LEU A 231 26.34 14.38 -8.33
CA LEU A 231 25.65 13.70 -7.22
C LEU A 231 25.25 12.31 -7.71
N ASP A 232 25.80 11.26 -7.11
CA ASP A 232 25.44 9.88 -7.40
C ASP A 232 24.02 9.62 -6.84
N LEU A 233 23.02 9.76 -7.71
CA LEU A 233 21.60 9.61 -7.36
C LEU A 233 21.19 8.15 -7.49
N GLN A 234 20.74 7.53 -6.39
CA GLN A 234 20.26 6.15 -6.40
C GLN A 234 18.73 6.10 -6.55
N PRO A 235 18.18 5.33 -7.51
CA PRO A 235 16.74 5.17 -7.67
C PRO A 235 16.18 4.17 -6.64
N VAL A 236 15.13 4.59 -5.92
CA VAL A 236 14.37 3.77 -4.98
C VAL A 236 12.99 3.48 -5.53
N THR A 237 12.74 2.22 -5.90
CA THR A 237 11.48 1.76 -6.49
C THR A 237 10.44 1.34 -5.44
N TYR A 238 9.18 1.63 -5.73
CA TYR A 238 8.04 1.15 -4.96
C TYR A 238 7.83 -0.36 -5.18
N SER A 239 7.48 -1.06 -4.11
CA SER A 239 7.08 -2.47 -4.14
C SER A 239 5.81 -2.65 -3.32
N GLU A 240 4.85 -3.40 -3.86
CA GLU A 240 3.58 -3.66 -3.18
C GLU A 240 3.78 -4.71 -2.07
N PRO A 241 3.43 -4.41 -0.81
CA PRO A 241 3.57 -5.37 0.28
C PRO A 241 2.44 -6.43 0.27
N ALA A 242 2.69 -7.58 0.90
CA ALA A 242 1.70 -8.66 1.04
C ALA A 242 0.43 -8.23 1.79
N PHE A 243 0.58 -7.31 2.76
CA PHE A 243 -0.53 -6.64 3.43
C PHE A 243 -0.44 -5.16 3.10
N TRP A 244 -1.46 -4.59 2.48
CA TRP A 244 -1.44 -3.19 2.04
C TRP A 244 -1.64 -2.21 3.21
N CYS A 245 -2.34 -2.64 4.27
CA CYS A 245 -2.42 -1.88 5.51
C CYS A 245 -2.47 -2.75 6.76
N SER A 246 -2.20 -2.11 7.90
CA SER A 246 -2.46 -2.63 9.24
C SER A 246 -3.37 -1.68 10.02
N ILE A 247 -4.24 -2.23 10.85
CA ILE A 247 -5.29 -1.49 11.57
C ILE A 247 -5.23 -1.81 13.05
N ALA A 248 -5.04 -0.78 13.88
CA ALA A 248 -5.14 -0.88 15.33
C ALA A 248 -6.43 -0.22 15.82
N TYR A 249 -7.16 -0.90 16.73
CA TYR A 249 -8.37 -0.37 17.35
C TYR A 249 -8.08 0.21 18.73
N TYR A 250 -8.76 1.32 19.04
CA TYR A 250 -8.63 2.05 20.28
C TYR A 250 -10.00 2.42 20.85
N GLU A 251 -10.07 2.36 22.18
CA GLU A 251 -11.13 2.95 22.97
C GLU A 251 -10.50 4.05 23.82
N LEU A 252 -10.86 5.31 23.57
CA LEU A 252 -10.20 6.48 24.16
C LEU A 252 -8.69 6.48 23.86
N ASN A 253 -7.82 6.48 24.86
CA ASN A 253 -6.36 6.41 24.71
C ASN A 253 -5.81 4.98 24.85
N GLN A 254 -6.66 3.97 24.99
CA GLN A 254 -6.25 2.59 25.22
C GLN A 254 -6.39 1.76 23.94
N ARG A 255 -5.33 1.05 23.56
CA ARG A 255 -5.37 0.06 22.48
C ARG A 255 -6.17 -1.16 22.93
N VAL A 256 -7.06 -1.65 22.07
CA VAL A 256 -7.95 -2.77 22.39
C VAL A 256 -7.88 -3.81 21.27
N GLY A 257 -7.54 -5.04 21.64
CA GLY A 257 -7.38 -6.15 20.71
C GLY A 257 -6.05 -6.13 19.94
N GLU A 258 -5.91 -7.10 19.03
CA GLU A 258 -4.75 -7.26 18.17
C GLU A 258 -4.81 -6.35 16.94
N THR A 259 -3.67 -6.13 16.30
CA THR A 259 -3.62 -5.43 15.00
C THR A 259 -4.15 -6.35 13.91
N PHE A 260 -5.09 -5.84 13.13
CA PHE A 260 -5.59 -6.51 11.93
C PHE A 260 -4.68 -6.18 10.73
N HIS A 261 -4.36 -7.18 9.90
CA HIS A 261 -3.51 -7.02 8.73
C HIS A 261 -4.30 -7.35 7.46
N ALA A 262 -4.39 -6.39 6.55
CA ALA A 262 -5.24 -6.49 5.37
C ALA A 262 -4.45 -6.96 4.15
N SER A 263 -4.71 -8.19 3.69
CA SER A 263 -4.15 -8.72 2.43
C SER A 263 -5.09 -8.50 1.26
N GLN A 264 -6.40 -8.61 1.48
CA GLN A 264 -7.40 -8.43 0.43
C GLN A 264 -7.57 -6.94 0.06
N PRO A 265 -7.80 -6.61 -1.22
CA PRO A 265 -8.00 -5.22 -1.67
C PRO A 265 -9.20 -4.51 -1.05
N SER A 266 -10.14 -5.25 -0.45
CA SER A 266 -11.29 -4.71 0.24
C SER A 266 -11.44 -5.40 1.59
N LEU A 267 -11.70 -4.61 2.64
CA LEU A 267 -12.05 -5.11 3.96
C LEU A 267 -13.14 -4.26 4.61
N THR A 268 -13.82 -4.80 5.60
CA THR A 268 -14.79 -4.06 6.42
C THR A 268 -14.37 -4.06 7.88
N VAL A 269 -14.31 -2.90 8.53
CA VAL A 269 -14.17 -2.77 9.98
C VAL A 269 -15.56 -2.51 10.55
N ASP A 270 -16.12 -3.45 11.29
CA ASP A 270 -17.51 -3.42 11.74
C ASP A 270 -17.69 -3.72 13.23
N GLY A 271 -18.90 -3.50 13.75
CA GLY A 271 -19.25 -3.69 15.15
C GLY A 271 -19.76 -5.09 15.49
N PHE A 272 -19.65 -6.06 14.58
CA PHE A 272 -20.14 -7.43 14.78
C PHE A 272 -19.05 -8.32 15.39
N THR A 273 -19.27 -9.65 15.40
CA THR A 273 -18.53 -10.59 16.25
C THR A 273 -17.98 -11.81 15.51
N ASP A 274 -17.71 -11.71 14.21
CA ASP A 274 -17.15 -12.80 13.41
C ASP A 274 -15.61 -12.83 13.54
N PRO A 275 -15.00 -13.87 14.16
CA PRO A 275 -13.58 -13.87 14.47
C PRO A 275 -12.67 -14.40 13.34
N SER A 276 -13.22 -15.06 12.32
CA SER A 276 -12.42 -15.88 11.38
C SER A 276 -12.37 -15.34 9.95
N ASN A 277 -13.03 -14.22 9.67
CA ASN A 277 -13.09 -13.66 8.32
C ASN A 277 -11.94 -12.69 8.06
N SER A 278 -11.04 -13.04 7.14
CA SER A 278 -9.87 -12.24 6.76
C SER A 278 -10.20 -10.94 6.01
N GLU A 279 -11.45 -10.72 5.63
CA GLU A 279 -11.96 -9.48 5.02
C GLU A 279 -12.75 -8.63 6.04
N ARG A 280 -12.88 -9.08 7.29
CA ARG A 280 -13.67 -8.38 8.31
C ARG A 280 -12.90 -8.23 9.62
N PHE A 281 -12.67 -6.98 10.00
CA PHE A 281 -12.18 -6.66 11.33
C PHE A 281 -13.37 -6.34 12.26
N CYS A 282 -13.82 -7.37 12.97
CA CYS A 282 -14.99 -7.31 13.83
C CYS A 282 -14.65 -6.77 15.23
N LEU A 283 -14.97 -5.50 15.49
CA LEU A 283 -14.67 -4.83 16.75
C LEU A 283 -15.56 -5.30 17.90
N GLY A 284 -16.74 -5.87 17.60
CA GLY A 284 -17.76 -6.27 18.57
C GLY A 284 -17.30 -7.36 19.53
N LEU A 285 -16.43 -8.28 19.07
CA LEU A 285 -15.88 -9.37 19.88
C LEU A 285 -14.71 -8.95 20.79
N LEU A 286 -14.14 -7.77 20.57
CA LEU A 286 -12.99 -7.30 21.35
C LEU A 286 -13.43 -6.89 22.76
N SER A 287 -12.76 -7.44 23.77
CA SER A 287 -13.00 -7.16 25.19
C SER A 287 -12.13 -6.01 25.69
N ASN A 288 -12.67 -5.20 26.60
CA ASN A 288 -11.93 -4.17 27.32
C ASN A 288 -12.52 -4.02 28.73
N VAL A 289 -11.72 -4.26 29.77
CA VAL A 289 -12.16 -4.16 31.18
C VAL A 289 -12.38 -2.72 31.64
N ASN A 290 -11.72 -1.75 30.99
CA ASN A 290 -11.83 -0.32 31.31
C ASN A 290 -12.95 0.37 30.51
N ARG A 291 -13.78 -0.42 29.81
CA ARG A 291 -14.83 0.11 28.95
C ARG A 291 -15.90 0.80 29.79
N ASN A 292 -16.18 2.06 29.47
CA ASN A 292 -17.26 2.82 30.12
C ASN A 292 -18.55 2.81 29.29
N ALA A 293 -19.66 3.26 29.90
CA ALA A 293 -20.98 3.27 29.29
C ALA A 293 -21.06 4.06 27.96
N THR A 294 -20.28 5.14 27.82
CA THR A 294 -20.25 5.92 26.57
C THR A 294 -19.60 5.12 25.44
N VAL A 295 -18.50 4.42 25.73
CA VAL A 295 -17.83 3.54 24.77
C VAL A 295 -18.74 2.38 24.37
N GLU A 296 -19.40 1.71 25.33
CA GLU A 296 -20.36 0.66 25.01
C GLU A 296 -21.49 1.15 24.10
N MET A 297 -22.04 2.33 24.38
CA MET A 297 -23.12 2.87 23.57
C MET A 297 -22.65 3.23 22.16
N THR A 298 -21.44 3.80 22.02
CA THR A 298 -20.86 4.06 20.70
C THR A 298 -20.62 2.76 19.92
N ARG A 299 -20.11 1.69 20.56
CA ARG A 299 -19.87 0.40 19.92
C ARG A 299 -21.13 -0.19 19.29
N ARG A 300 -22.29 -0.06 19.96
CA ARG A 300 -23.60 -0.51 19.44
C ARG A 300 -23.99 0.19 18.13
N HIS A 301 -23.50 1.40 17.88
CA HIS A 301 -23.80 2.19 16.68
C HIS A 301 -22.75 2.04 15.57
N ILE A 302 -21.68 1.28 15.78
CA ILE A 302 -20.73 0.99 14.69
C ILE A 302 -21.47 0.21 13.59
N GLY A 303 -22.26 -0.80 13.96
CA GLY A 303 -23.06 -1.57 13.01
C GLY A 303 -22.19 -2.16 11.90
N ARG A 304 -22.55 -1.90 10.63
CA ARG A 304 -21.75 -2.31 9.45
C ARG A 304 -20.44 -1.53 9.28
N GLY A 305 -20.21 -0.49 10.08
CA GLY A 305 -18.93 0.21 10.21
C GLY A 305 -18.45 0.89 8.93
N VAL A 306 -17.18 0.68 8.58
CA VAL A 306 -16.52 1.27 7.41
C VAL A 306 -15.99 0.19 6.49
N ARG A 307 -16.20 0.36 5.18
CA ARG A 307 -15.49 -0.42 4.17
C ARG A 307 -14.29 0.37 3.67
N LEU A 308 -13.13 -0.26 3.72
CA LEU A 308 -11.89 0.27 3.17
C LEU A 308 -11.52 -0.55 1.95
N TYR A 309 -11.22 0.14 0.84
CA TYR A 309 -10.80 -0.54 -0.37
C TYR A 309 -9.63 0.18 -1.03
N TYR A 310 -8.66 -0.63 -1.45
CA TYR A 310 -7.45 -0.25 -2.14
C TYR A 310 -7.57 -0.64 -3.62
N ILE A 311 -7.42 0.35 -4.48
CA ILE A 311 -7.63 0.20 -5.91
C ILE A 311 -6.79 1.20 -6.68
N GLY A 312 -6.04 0.71 -7.66
CA GLY A 312 -5.33 1.60 -8.59
C GLY A 312 -4.34 2.53 -7.91
N GLY A 313 -3.76 2.15 -6.77
CA GLY A 313 -2.90 3.02 -5.97
C GLY A 313 -3.65 4.03 -5.09
N GLU A 314 -4.96 3.90 -4.95
CA GLU A 314 -5.81 4.80 -4.16
C GLU A 314 -6.52 4.03 -3.04
N VAL A 315 -6.69 4.67 -1.89
CA VAL A 315 -7.44 4.11 -0.75
C VAL A 315 -8.70 4.94 -0.54
N PHE A 316 -9.83 4.26 -0.41
CA PHE A 316 -11.12 4.88 -0.14
C PHE A 316 -11.71 4.35 1.16
N ALA A 317 -12.47 5.20 1.85
CA ALA A 317 -13.31 4.84 2.96
C ALA A 317 -14.79 5.09 2.62
N GLU A 318 -15.63 4.07 2.80
CA GLU A 318 -17.07 4.15 2.63
C GLU A 318 -17.79 3.86 3.94
N CYS A 319 -18.67 4.77 4.35
CA CYS A 319 -19.44 4.63 5.58
C CYS A 319 -20.63 3.69 5.34
N LEU A 320 -20.52 2.45 5.85
CA LEU A 320 -21.60 1.47 5.81
C LEU A 320 -22.50 1.52 7.04
N SER A 321 -22.01 2.12 8.13
CA SER A 321 -22.76 2.40 9.35
C SER A 321 -23.89 3.40 9.11
N ASP A 322 -24.97 3.27 9.89
CA ASP A 322 -26.05 4.25 9.97
C ASP A 322 -25.63 5.52 10.73
N SER A 323 -24.46 5.50 11.37
CA SER A 323 -23.81 6.66 11.99
C SER A 323 -22.60 7.09 11.18
N ALA A 324 -22.34 8.41 11.15
CA ALA A 324 -21.18 8.95 10.43
C ALA A 324 -19.84 8.48 11.03
N ILE A 325 -18.82 8.45 10.17
CA ILE A 325 -17.42 8.26 10.55
C ILE A 325 -16.63 9.56 10.28
N PHE A 326 -15.52 9.73 10.99
CA PHE A 326 -14.72 10.95 10.96
C PHE A 326 -13.28 10.59 10.68
N VAL A 327 -12.66 11.19 9.67
CA VAL A 327 -11.37 10.77 9.11
C VAL A 327 -10.37 11.91 9.14
N GLN A 328 -9.20 11.65 9.71
CA GLN A 328 -8.02 12.49 9.58
C GLN A 328 -7.01 11.76 8.71
N SER A 329 -6.88 12.18 7.46
CA SER A 329 -5.85 11.73 6.54
C SER A 329 -5.04 12.94 6.08
N PRO A 330 -3.75 13.05 6.46
CA PRO A 330 -2.90 14.14 6.02
C PRO A 330 -2.76 14.22 4.49
N ASN A 331 -2.71 13.08 3.79
CA ASN A 331 -2.70 13.04 2.32
C ASN A 331 -3.97 13.65 1.70
N CYS A 332 -5.14 13.28 2.22
CA CYS A 332 -6.42 13.85 1.79
C CYS A 332 -6.48 15.36 2.08
N ASN A 333 -6.08 15.76 3.28
CA ASN A 333 -6.10 17.17 3.70
C ASN A 333 -5.20 18.03 2.80
N GLN A 334 -4.00 17.54 2.49
CA GLN A 334 -3.08 18.24 1.58
C GLN A 334 -3.65 18.38 0.17
N ARG A 335 -4.30 17.34 -0.38
CA ARG A 335 -4.95 17.40 -1.71
C ARG A 335 -5.97 18.54 -1.82
N TYR A 336 -6.72 18.78 -0.76
CA TYR A 336 -7.75 19.84 -0.72
C TYR A 336 -7.26 21.17 -0.14
N GLY A 337 -5.97 21.29 0.18
CA GLY A 337 -5.40 22.51 0.76
C GLY A 337 -5.88 22.81 2.19
N TRP A 338 -6.33 21.79 2.92
CA TRP A 338 -6.77 21.92 4.31
C TRP A 338 -5.60 21.73 5.28
N HIS A 339 -5.76 22.24 6.50
CA HIS A 339 -4.78 22.03 7.56
C HIS A 339 -4.55 20.52 7.78
N PRO A 340 -3.31 20.02 7.96
CA PRO A 340 -3.03 18.58 8.06
C PRO A 340 -3.80 17.85 9.16
N ALA A 341 -4.18 18.55 10.24
CA ALA A 341 -4.98 18.01 11.33
C ALA A 341 -6.51 18.02 11.09
N THR A 342 -6.98 18.45 9.91
CA THR A 342 -8.42 18.52 9.58
C THR A 342 -9.08 17.15 9.68
N VAL A 343 -10.32 17.14 10.19
CA VAL A 343 -11.12 15.92 10.36
C VAL A 343 -12.34 16.00 9.45
N CYS A 344 -12.37 15.12 8.45
CA CYS A 344 -13.43 15.04 7.45
C CYS A 344 -14.55 14.12 7.94
N LYS A 345 -15.80 14.60 7.95
CA LYS A 345 -16.98 13.77 8.23
C LYS A 345 -17.41 13.03 6.95
N ILE A 346 -17.58 11.71 7.04
CA ILE A 346 -18.18 10.88 6.00
C ILE A 346 -19.56 10.42 6.51
N PRO A 347 -20.66 10.97 5.97
CA PRO A 347 -22.02 10.56 6.34
C PRO A 347 -22.35 9.11 5.91
N PRO A 348 -23.39 8.49 6.50
CA PRO A 348 -23.88 7.17 6.08
C PRO A 348 -24.12 7.07 4.57
N GLY A 349 -23.59 6.00 3.95
CA GLY A 349 -23.71 5.75 2.51
C GLY A 349 -22.78 6.58 1.62
N CYS A 350 -22.00 7.51 2.18
CA CYS A 350 -21.00 8.28 1.45
C CYS A 350 -19.64 7.57 1.46
N ASN A 351 -18.78 7.95 0.51
CA ASN A 351 -17.39 7.52 0.44
C ASN A 351 -16.44 8.71 0.21
N LEU A 352 -15.18 8.54 0.58
CA LEU A 352 -14.12 9.54 0.42
C LEU A 352 -12.82 8.84 -0.01
N LYS A 353 -12.10 9.44 -0.97
CA LYS A 353 -10.73 9.05 -1.30
C LYS A 353 -9.78 9.56 -0.22
N ILE A 354 -9.35 8.68 0.66
CA ILE A 354 -8.55 9.02 1.85
C ILE A 354 -7.05 8.96 1.58
N PHE A 355 -6.59 8.30 0.53
CA PHE A 355 -5.16 8.28 0.16
C PHE A 355 -4.96 8.09 -1.35
N ASN A 356 -3.88 8.66 -1.89
CA ASN A 356 -3.41 8.40 -3.26
C ASN A 356 -1.88 8.27 -3.28
N ASN A 357 -1.39 7.15 -3.83
CA ASN A 357 0.03 6.82 -3.90
C ASN A 357 0.84 7.73 -4.82
N GLN A 358 0.27 8.23 -5.92
CA GLN A 358 0.97 9.16 -6.82
C GLN A 358 1.24 10.50 -6.14
N GLU A 359 0.25 11.02 -5.42
CA GLU A 359 0.38 12.27 -4.65
C GLU A 359 1.44 12.10 -3.55
N PHE A 360 1.45 10.96 -2.86
CA PHE A 360 2.48 10.64 -1.89
C PHE A 360 3.86 10.51 -2.53
N ALA A 361 3.98 9.83 -3.68
CA ALA A 361 5.23 9.67 -4.41
C ALA A 361 5.84 11.02 -4.81
N ALA A 362 5.02 11.93 -5.34
CA ALA A 362 5.43 13.27 -5.72
C ALA A 362 5.94 14.06 -4.51
N LEU A 363 5.21 14.00 -3.38
CA LEU A 363 5.61 14.65 -2.14
C LEU A 363 6.91 14.07 -1.58
N LEU A 364 7.07 12.74 -1.61
CA LEU A 364 8.27 12.05 -1.16
C LEU A 364 9.48 12.50 -1.99
N ALA A 365 9.38 12.47 -3.32
CA ALA A 365 10.43 12.93 -4.21
C ALA A 365 10.82 14.40 -3.97
N GLN A 366 9.84 15.27 -3.71
CA GLN A 366 10.10 16.66 -3.37
C GLN A 366 10.79 16.82 -2.01
N SER A 367 10.41 16.01 -1.02
CA SER A 367 10.89 16.12 0.35
C SER A 367 12.32 15.62 0.53
N VAL A 368 12.80 14.73 -0.34
CA VAL A 368 14.21 14.29 -0.35
C VAL A 368 15.17 15.48 -0.45
N ASN A 369 14.82 16.49 -1.26
CA ASN A 369 15.64 17.70 -1.43
C ASN A 369 15.61 18.64 -0.21
N GLN A 370 14.71 18.40 0.75
CA GLN A 370 14.56 19.20 1.97
C GLN A 370 15.31 18.58 3.17
N GLY A 371 15.90 17.39 2.98
CA GLY A 371 16.71 16.71 3.99
C GLY A 371 15.94 15.68 4.83
N PHE A 372 16.67 15.02 5.72
CA PHE A 372 16.21 13.86 6.48
C PHE A 372 14.93 14.13 7.28
N GLU A 373 14.86 15.24 8.00
CA GLU A 373 13.71 15.56 8.87
C GLU A 373 12.42 15.72 8.08
N ALA A 374 12.47 16.38 6.91
CA ALA A 374 11.29 16.55 6.06
C ALA A 374 10.73 15.20 5.58
N VAL A 375 11.62 14.28 5.19
CA VAL A 375 11.23 12.91 4.81
C VAL A 375 10.72 12.14 6.02
N TYR A 376 11.37 12.23 7.18
CA TYR A 376 10.93 11.56 8.40
C TYR A 376 9.52 11.97 8.83
N GLN A 377 9.15 13.25 8.68
CA GLN A 377 7.80 13.74 8.97
C GLN A 377 6.72 13.13 8.05
N LEU A 378 7.08 12.61 6.87
CA LEU A 378 6.15 11.92 5.97
C LEU A 378 5.64 10.59 6.55
N THR A 379 6.25 10.05 7.61
CA THR A 379 5.69 8.92 8.38
C THR A 379 4.25 9.20 8.81
N ARG A 380 3.93 10.45 9.15
CA ARG A 380 2.58 10.90 9.50
C ARG A 380 1.62 10.84 8.33
N MET A 381 2.09 11.01 7.09
CA MET A 381 1.26 10.91 5.89
C MET A 381 0.75 9.48 5.68
N CYS A 382 1.53 8.49 6.10
CA CYS A 382 1.19 7.08 5.97
C CYS A 382 0.23 6.56 7.06
N THR A 383 -0.15 7.44 7.99
CA THR A 383 -1.05 7.12 9.11
C THR A 383 -2.38 7.86 8.95
N ILE A 384 -3.47 7.11 8.96
CA ILE A 384 -4.84 7.65 8.85
C ILE A 384 -5.62 7.27 10.10
N ARG A 385 -6.29 8.24 10.72
CA ARG A 385 -7.09 7.99 11.92
C ARG A 385 -8.57 8.14 11.61
N MET A 386 -9.38 7.21 12.11
CA MET A 386 -10.83 7.22 11.87
C MET A 386 -11.61 6.96 13.15
N SER A 387 -12.53 7.84 13.50
CA SER A 387 -13.45 7.65 14.63
C SER A 387 -14.84 7.27 14.16
N PHE A 388 -15.48 6.39 14.93
CA PHE A 388 -16.86 5.96 14.70
C PHE A 388 -17.83 6.80 15.52
N VAL A 389 -18.93 7.24 14.91
CA VAL A 389 -20.09 7.91 15.54
C VAL A 389 -19.80 9.31 16.09
N LYS A 390 -18.62 9.55 16.69
CA LYS A 390 -18.26 10.82 17.35
C LYS A 390 -17.10 11.50 16.64
N GLY A 391 -17.29 12.76 16.26
CA GLY A 391 -16.24 13.60 15.68
C GLY A 391 -15.28 14.19 16.72
N TRP A 392 -14.13 14.62 16.22
CA TRP A 392 -13.11 15.37 16.97
C TRP A 392 -12.47 16.43 16.06
N GLY A 393 -11.69 17.34 16.65
CA GLY A 393 -11.00 18.44 15.97
C GLY A 393 -11.68 19.78 16.23
N ALA A 394 -11.24 20.82 15.50
CA ALA A 394 -11.65 22.21 15.71
C ALA A 394 -13.18 22.42 15.77
N GLU A 395 -13.93 21.68 14.96
CA GLU A 395 -15.39 21.78 14.84
C GLU A 395 -16.17 20.99 15.91
N TYR A 396 -15.49 20.34 16.86
CA TYR A 396 -16.11 19.45 17.83
C TYR A 396 -15.64 19.73 19.26
N ARG A 397 -16.46 19.35 20.25
CA ARG A 397 -16.07 19.42 21.67
C ARG A 397 -14.79 18.63 21.99
N ARG A 398 -14.56 17.53 21.28
CA ARG A 398 -13.37 16.68 21.45
C ARG A 398 -12.25 17.22 20.58
N GLN A 399 -11.13 17.63 21.17
CA GLN A 399 -10.02 18.19 20.40
C GLN A 399 -9.05 17.10 19.90
N THR A 400 -8.94 15.98 20.62
CA THR A 400 -8.06 14.87 20.26
C THR A 400 -8.85 13.62 19.90
N VAL A 401 -8.28 12.79 19.02
CA VAL A 401 -8.87 11.48 18.66
C VAL A 401 -8.98 10.56 19.88
N THR A 402 -8.06 10.67 20.84
CA THR A 402 -8.04 9.90 22.09
C THR A 402 -9.20 10.25 23.03
N SER A 403 -9.92 11.35 22.77
CA SER A 403 -11.16 11.69 23.47
C SER A 403 -12.39 11.03 22.83
N THR A 404 -12.23 10.36 21.69
CA THR A 404 -13.32 9.67 21.00
C THR A 404 -13.50 8.25 21.55
N PRO A 405 -14.74 7.76 21.70
CA PRO A 405 -14.97 6.49 22.39
C PRO A 405 -14.46 5.28 21.62
N CYS A 406 -14.49 5.32 20.28
CA CYS A 406 -14.09 4.21 19.41
C CYS A 406 -13.43 4.78 18.16
N TRP A 407 -12.17 4.43 17.92
CA TRP A 407 -11.46 4.85 16.72
C TRP A 407 -10.41 3.81 16.32
N ILE A 408 -9.98 3.90 15.06
CA ILE A 408 -8.93 3.07 14.49
C ILE A 408 -7.81 3.93 13.94
N GLU A 409 -6.61 3.35 13.95
CA GLU A 409 -5.42 3.87 13.30
C GLU A 409 -5.03 2.92 12.16
N LEU A 410 -4.98 3.46 10.94
CA LEU A 410 -4.57 2.78 9.72
C LEU A 410 -3.12 3.13 9.42
N HIS A 411 -2.28 2.14 9.22
CA HIS A 411 -0.93 2.30 8.66
C HIS A 411 -0.90 1.73 7.25
N LEU A 412 -0.51 2.55 6.27
CA LEU A 412 -0.37 2.14 4.88
C LEU A 412 1.04 1.58 4.66
N ASN A 413 1.14 0.26 4.56
CA ASN A 413 2.41 -0.45 4.59
C ASN A 413 3.26 -0.17 3.33
N GLY A 414 2.62 0.02 2.16
CA GLY A 414 3.34 0.33 0.93
C GLY A 414 4.07 1.67 1.00
N PRO A 415 3.36 2.78 1.27
CA PRO A 415 3.96 4.08 1.53
C PRO A 415 5.03 4.06 2.65
N LEU A 416 4.80 3.35 3.76
CA LEU A 416 5.78 3.20 4.83
C LEU A 416 7.05 2.47 4.37
N GLN A 417 6.92 1.36 3.65
CA GLN A 417 8.06 0.61 3.13
C GLN A 417 8.87 1.45 2.14
N TRP A 418 8.20 2.24 1.30
CA TRP A 418 8.89 3.12 0.37
C TRP A 418 9.66 4.21 1.09
N LEU A 419 9.03 4.81 2.11
CA LEU A 419 9.64 5.82 2.96
C LEU A 419 10.87 5.28 3.70
N ASP A 420 10.78 4.06 4.26
CA ASP A 420 11.88 3.38 4.94
C ASP A 420 13.09 3.16 4.02
N LYS A 421 12.86 2.69 2.78
CA LYS A 421 13.92 2.54 1.77
C LYS A 421 14.58 3.87 1.38
N VAL A 422 13.85 4.98 1.43
CA VAL A 422 14.41 6.32 1.16
C VAL A 422 15.22 6.79 2.37
N LEU A 423 14.65 6.71 3.57
CA LEU A 423 15.31 7.14 4.81
C LEU A 423 16.62 6.39 5.07
N THR A 424 16.67 5.08 4.80
CA THR A 424 17.89 4.26 4.94
C THR A 424 19.03 4.73 4.03
N GLN A 425 18.75 5.49 2.97
CA GLN A 425 19.75 6.04 2.04
C GLN A 425 20.12 7.50 2.32
N MET A 426 19.36 8.21 3.17
CA MET A 426 19.53 9.64 3.44
C MET A 426 20.50 9.98 4.59
N GLY A 427 21.14 8.99 5.21
CA GLY A 427 22.04 9.22 6.34
C GLY A 427 21.30 9.49 7.66
N SER A 428 21.89 10.29 8.54
CA SER A 428 21.37 10.59 9.89
C SER A 428 21.03 12.08 10.06
N PRO A 429 20.18 12.46 11.04
CA PRO A 429 19.93 13.86 11.34
C PRO A 429 21.21 14.65 11.62
N SER A 430 21.24 15.92 11.23
CA SER A 430 22.40 16.80 11.45
C SER A 430 22.66 17.08 12.94
N VAL A 431 21.61 17.07 13.77
CA VAL A 431 21.72 17.27 15.22
C VAL A 431 21.86 15.92 15.93
N ARG A 432 23.00 15.70 16.59
CA ARG A 432 23.22 14.51 17.43
C ARG A 432 22.34 14.59 18.69
N CYS A 433 21.69 13.48 19.02
CA CYS A 433 20.95 13.36 20.27
C CYS A 433 21.91 13.03 21.42
N SER A 434 21.74 13.71 22.57
CA SER A 434 22.49 13.40 23.79
C SER A 434 21.97 12.10 24.41
N SER A 435 22.85 11.28 24.98
CA SER A 435 22.46 10.11 25.77
C SER A 435 22.05 10.45 27.20
N MET A 436 22.10 11.74 27.60
CA MET A 436 21.89 12.19 28.98
C MET A 436 20.81 13.28 29.15
N SER A 437 20.11 13.67 28.07
CA SER A 437 19.10 14.73 28.07
C SER A 437 17.73 14.28 28.58
#